data_AF-A0A962IFG6-F1
#
_entry.id   AF-A0A962IFG6-F1
#
_cell.length_a   1.000
_cell.length_b   1.000
_cell.length_c   1.000
_cell.angle_alpha   90.00
_cell.angle_beta   90.00
_cell.angle_gamma   90.00
#
_symmetry.space_group_name_H-M   'P 1'
#
loop_
_entity.id
_entity.type
_entity.pdbx_description
1 polymer ?
#
loop_
_entity_poly.entity_id
_entity_poly.type
_entity_poly.pdbx_seq_one_letter_code
_entity_poly.pdbx_strand_id
1 'polypeptide(L)'
;MQIGMIGLGRMGANMTRRLLRAGHNCVVYDRNAGAVAALTLEGATGAASLQALVEQLEAPRALWLMLPVAVTDEVLEALAPLLEAGDCLIDGGNSHYHDDI
;
A
#
# COMPACT_ATOMS: atom_id res chain seq x y z
N MET A 1 -10.20 -9.79 -5.10
CA MET A 1 -8.84 -9.83 -4.51
C MET A 1 -8.67 -8.64 -3.60
N GLN A 2 -7.82 -8.79 -2.58
CA GLN A 2 -7.43 -7.71 -1.68
C GLN A 2 -6.08 -7.12 -2.11
N ILE A 3 -5.93 -5.81 -1.99
CA ILE A 3 -4.68 -5.10 -2.28
C ILE A 3 -4.43 -4.10 -1.15
N GLY A 4 -3.23 -4.16 -0.57
CA GLY A 4 -2.70 -3.12 0.31
C GLY A 4 -2.07 -2.01 -0.50
N MET A 5 -2.56 -0.77 -0.44
CA MET A 5 -1.91 0.39 -1.06
C MET A 5 -1.21 1.23 0.00
N ILE A 6 0.09 1.45 -0.18
CA ILE A 6 0.94 2.24 0.71
C ILE A 6 1.42 3.47 -0.07
N GLY A 7 1.04 4.66 0.40
CA GLY A 7 1.30 5.91 -0.30
C GLY A 7 0.11 6.35 -1.14
N LEU A 8 -0.59 7.37 -0.66
CA LEU A 8 -1.84 7.91 -1.21
C LEU A 8 -1.66 9.31 -1.79
N GLY A 9 -0.46 9.60 -2.28
CA GLY A 9 -0.22 10.74 -3.17
C GLY A 9 -1.04 10.64 -4.46
N ARG A 10 -0.83 11.57 -5.39
CA ARG A 10 -1.63 11.66 -6.63
C ARG A 10 -1.72 10.34 -7.41
N MET A 11 -0.61 9.60 -7.53
CA MET A 11 -0.59 8.34 -8.27
C MET A 11 -1.26 7.21 -7.49
N GLY A 12 -0.87 6.98 -6.23
CA GLY A 12 -1.44 5.91 -5.40
C GLY A 12 -2.95 6.07 -5.19
N ALA A 13 -3.43 7.27 -4.88
CA ALA A 13 -4.87 7.52 -4.73
C ALA A 13 -5.66 7.24 -6.03
N ASN A 14 -5.12 7.63 -7.18
CA ASN A 14 -5.75 7.33 -8.46
C ASN A 14 -5.71 5.83 -8.80
N MET A 15 -4.64 5.13 -8.43
CA MET A 15 -4.58 3.68 -8.58
C MET A 15 -5.62 2.99 -7.71
N THR A 16 -5.71 3.34 -6.42
CA THR A 16 -6.75 2.83 -5.51
C THR A 16 -8.15 3.03 -6.09
N ARG A 17 -8.47 4.23 -6.57
CA ARG A 17 -9.78 4.50 -7.20
C ARG A 17 -10.06 3.60 -8.40
N ARG A 18 -9.05 3.34 -9.24
CA ARG A 18 -9.18 2.43 -10.39
C ARG A 18 -9.44 1.00 -9.93
N LEU A 19 -8.73 0.54 -8.89
CA LEU A 19 -8.90 -0.79 -8.33
C LEU A 19 -10.27 -0.97 -7.66
N LEU A 20 -10.73 0.02 -6.89
CA LEU A 20 -12.08 0.03 -6.30
C LEU A 20 -13.16 -0.05 -7.39
N ARG A 21 -13.04 0.75 -8.46
CA ARG A 21 -13.98 0.70 -9.61
C ARG A 21 -13.97 -0.65 -10.33
N ALA A 22 -12.85 -1.37 -10.29
CA ALA A 22 -12.73 -2.72 -10.84
C ALA A 22 -13.26 -3.80 -9.88
N GLY A 23 -13.78 -3.43 -8.71
CA GLY A 23 -14.35 -4.37 -7.73
C GLY A 23 -13.30 -5.04 -6.83
N HIS A 24 -12.11 -4.45 -6.69
CA HIS A 24 -11.10 -4.94 -5.76
C HIS A 24 -11.28 -4.29 -4.38
N ASN A 25 -11.00 -5.07 -3.33
CA ASN A 25 -11.00 -4.58 -1.96
C ASN A 25 -9.64 -3.95 -1.68
N CYS A 26 -9.60 -2.66 -1.38
CA CYS A 26 -8.35 -1.95 -1.13
C CYS A 26 -8.23 -1.61 0.36
N VAL A 27 -7.17 -2.09 1.01
CA VAL A 27 -6.73 -1.62 2.33
C VAL A 27 -5.67 -0.56 2.10
N VAL A 28 -5.79 0.62 2.70
CA VAL A 28 -4.97 1.78 2.34
C VAL A 28 -4.28 2.41 3.55
N TYR A 29 -3.04 2.83 3.35
CA TYR A 29 -2.24 3.51 4.36
C TYR A 29 -1.45 4.68 3.76
N ASP A 30 -1.38 5.78 4.50
CA ASP A 30 -0.50 6.92 4.27
C ASP A 30 -0.19 7.61 5.61
N ARG A 31 0.97 8.28 5.72
CA ARG A 31 1.31 9.11 6.89
C ARG A 31 0.32 10.27 7.05
N ASN A 32 -0.29 10.74 5.97
CA ASN A 32 -1.37 11.71 5.96
C ASN A 32 -2.73 11.04 6.17
N ALA A 33 -3.24 11.09 7.41
CA ALA A 33 -4.55 10.57 7.77
C ALA A 33 -5.71 11.16 6.94
N GLY A 34 -5.58 12.39 6.43
CA GLY A 34 -6.57 13.00 5.55
C GLY A 34 -6.67 12.30 4.19
N ALA A 35 -5.55 11.80 3.65
CA ALA A 35 -5.53 11.04 2.40
C ALA A 35 -6.20 9.67 2.58
N VAL A 36 -5.95 9.00 3.73
CA VAL A 36 -6.64 7.76 4.11
C VAL A 36 -8.14 8.00 4.22
N ALA A 37 -8.55 9.00 5.00
CA ALA A 37 -9.96 9.32 5.20
C ALA A 37 -10.70 9.61 3.89
N ALA A 38 -10.06 10.32 2.96
CA ALA A 38 -10.63 10.61 1.64
C ALA A 38 -10.94 9.33 0.84
N LEU A 39 -10.03 8.35 0.83
CA LEU A 39 -10.26 7.08 0.12
C LEU A 39 -11.21 6.15 0.87
N THR A 40 -11.28 6.21 2.19
CA THR A 40 -12.28 5.47 2.97
C THR A 40 -13.69 5.93 2.63
N LEU A 41 -13.91 7.24 2.43
CA LEU A 41 -15.20 7.77 1.95
C LEU A 41 -15.56 7.25 0.54
N GLU A 42 -14.56 6.84 -0.25
CA GLU A 42 -14.73 6.28 -1.59
C GLU A 42 -14.84 4.74 -1.58
N GLY A 43 -14.82 4.09 -0.41
CA GLY A 43 -15.03 2.64 -0.26
C GLY A 43 -13.77 1.81 0.00
N ALA A 44 -12.60 2.43 0.23
CA ALA A 44 -11.44 1.71 0.74
C ALA A 44 -11.56 1.42 2.24
N THR A 45 -10.80 0.44 2.73
CA THR A 45 -10.57 0.21 4.16
C THR A 45 -9.32 0.97 4.59
N GLY A 46 -9.46 1.95 5.48
CA GLY A 46 -8.32 2.71 5.99
C GLY A 46 -7.59 2.00 7.13
N ALA A 47 -6.26 1.92 7.05
CA ALA A 47 -5.39 1.42 8.11
C ALA A 47 -4.67 2.58 8.83
N ALA A 48 -4.54 2.48 10.16
CA ALA A 48 -3.88 3.50 10.98
C ALA A 48 -2.35 3.35 11.06
N SER A 49 -1.82 2.18 10.68
CA SER A 49 -0.40 1.85 10.70
C SER A 49 -0.10 0.77 9.65
N LEU A 50 1.18 0.58 9.32
CA LEU A 50 1.62 -0.54 8.45
C LEU A 50 1.23 -1.90 9.03
N GLN A 51 1.37 -2.08 10.35
CA GLN A 51 0.91 -3.30 11.03
C GLN A 51 -0.60 -3.51 10.87
N ALA A 52 -1.41 -2.48 11.11
CA ALA A 52 -2.86 -2.58 10.94
C ALA A 52 -3.25 -2.88 9.48
N LEU A 53 -2.49 -2.37 8.50
CA LEU A 53 -2.69 -2.69 7.10
C LEU A 53 -2.44 -4.17 6.82
N VAL A 54 -1.33 -4.72 7.32
CA VAL A 54 -0.97 -6.14 7.14
C VAL A 54 -1.97 -7.07 7.82
N GLU A 55 -2.43 -6.73 9.03
CA GLU A 55 -3.42 -7.51 9.79
C GLU A 55 -4.81 -7.52 9.13
N GLN A 56 -5.16 -6.47 8.39
CA GLN A 56 -6.42 -6.37 7.65
C GLN A 56 -6.41 -7.10 6.30
N LEU A 57 -5.24 -7.53 5.83
CA LEU A 57 -5.08 -8.26 4.58
C LEU A 57 -5.06 -9.78 4.81
N GLU A 58 -5.74 -10.51 3.93
CA GLU A 58 -5.70 -11.97 3.85
C GLU A 58 -4.41 -12.44 3.16
N ALA A 59 -3.77 -13.46 3.71
CA ALA A 59 -2.59 -14.09 3.11
C ALA A 59 -2.98 -15.03 1.94
N PRO A 60 -2.15 -15.14 0.87
CA PRO A 60 -0.93 -14.37 0.62
C PRO A 60 -1.25 -12.91 0.26
N ARG A 61 -0.56 -11.98 0.92
CA ARG A 61 -0.85 -10.55 0.87
C ARG A 61 -0.23 -9.94 -0.37
N ALA A 62 -0.94 -9.02 -1.03
CA ALA A 62 -0.40 -8.19 -2.10
C ALA A 62 -0.31 -6.74 -1.63
N LEU A 63 0.92 -6.22 -1.46
CA LEU A 63 1.19 -4.86 -1.01
C LEU A 63 1.84 -4.08 -2.14
N TRP A 64 1.26 -2.93 -2.47
CA TRP A 64 1.73 -2.03 -3.52
C TRP A 64 2.19 -0.71 -2.92
N LEU A 65 3.49 -0.44 -3.02
CA LEU A 65 4.13 0.79 -2.61
C LEU A 65 4.09 1.81 -3.75
N MET A 66 3.54 2.98 -3.48
CA MET A 66 3.48 4.12 -4.39
C MET A 66 4.13 5.33 -3.71
N LEU A 67 5.38 5.15 -3.32
CA LEU A 67 6.15 6.07 -2.48
C LEU A 67 7.28 6.76 -3.27
N PRO A 68 7.74 7.94 -2.84
CA PRO A 68 9.01 8.49 -3.30
C PRO A 68 10.18 7.58 -2.90
N VAL A 69 11.16 7.43 -3.78
CA VAL A 69 12.38 6.61 -3.55
C VAL A 69 13.03 6.89 -2.20
N ALA A 70 13.11 8.17 -1.82
CA ALA A 70 13.75 8.59 -0.57
C ALA A 70 13.13 8.02 0.72
N VAL A 71 11.94 7.41 0.66
CA VAL A 71 11.26 6.80 1.81
C VAL A 71 10.92 5.33 1.59
N THR A 72 11.20 4.76 0.41
CA THR A 72 10.84 3.37 0.08
C THR A 72 11.56 2.40 1.00
N ASP A 73 12.88 2.53 1.16
CA ASP A 73 13.71 1.64 1.99
C ASP A 73 13.25 1.59 3.45
N GLU A 74 12.98 2.76 4.05
CA GLU A 74 12.49 2.87 5.42
C GLU A 74 11.17 2.08 5.61
N VAL A 75 10.28 2.14 4.63
CA VAL A 75 9.00 1.44 4.68
C VAL A 75 9.18 -0.05 4.44
N LEU A 76 10.09 -0.45 3.55
CA LEU A 76 10.42 -1.87 3.32
C LEU A 76 11.00 -2.50 4.59
N GLU A 77 11.92 -1.82 5.28
CA GLU A 77 12.48 -2.28 6.55
C GLU A 77 11.40 -2.45 7.63
N ALA A 78 10.42 -1.53 7.67
CA ALA A 78 9.30 -1.61 8.61
C ALA A 78 8.29 -2.72 8.25
N LEU A 79 8.12 -3.03 6.96
CA LEU A 79 7.22 -4.09 6.48
C LEU A 79 7.82 -5.48 6.60
N ALA A 80 9.13 -5.64 6.34
CA ALA A 80 9.81 -6.93 6.34
C ALA A 80 9.49 -7.84 7.55
N PRO A 81 9.49 -7.37 8.81
CA PRO A 81 9.16 -8.22 9.97
C PRO A 81 7.67 -8.57 10.10
N LEU A 82 6.79 -7.93 9.32
CA LEU A 82 5.35 -8.12 9.36
C LEU A 82 4.85 -9.11 8.29
N LEU A 83 5.69 -9.40 7.29
CA LEU A 83 5.33 -10.24 6.15
C LEU A 83 5.68 -11.70 6.37
N GLU A 84 4.96 -12.57 5.68
CA GLU A 84 5.14 -14.00 5.73
C GLU A 84 5.56 -14.54 4.35
N ALA A 85 6.13 -15.74 4.32
CA ALA A 85 6.53 -16.37 3.08
C ALA A 85 5.32 -16.54 2.13
N GLY A 86 5.45 -16.03 0.90
CA GLY A 86 4.38 -16.03 -0.10
C GLY A 86 3.67 -14.69 -0.26
N ASP A 87 3.90 -13.72 0.64
CA ASP A 87 3.46 -12.35 0.44
C ASP A 87 4.22 -11.70 -0.72
N CYS A 88 3.54 -10.81 -1.44
CA CYS A 88 4.03 -10.10 -2.60
C CYS A 88 4.11 -8.60 -2.33
N LEU A 89 5.32 -8.06 -2.43
CA LEU A 89 5.60 -6.63 -2.43
C LEU A 89 5.78 -6.16 -3.88
N ILE A 90 5.12 -5.06 -4.21
CA ILE A 90 5.18 -4.41 -5.53
C ILE A 90 5.63 -2.98 -5.30
N ASP A 91 6.83 -2.64 -5.77
CA ASP A 91 7.24 -1.23 -5.87
C ASP A 91 6.74 -0.64 -7.18
N GLY A 92 5.81 0.31 -7.09
CA GLY A 92 5.32 1.10 -8.22
C GLY A 92 5.81 2.54 -8.22
N GLY A 93 6.78 2.87 -7.36
CA GLY A 93 7.51 4.12 -7.38
C GLY A 93 8.42 4.25 -8.61
N ASN A 94 9.12 5.38 -8.69
CA ASN A 94 10.15 5.60 -9.69
C ASN A 94 11.54 5.23 -9.12
N SER A 95 11.66 4.02 -8.59
CA SER A 95 12.91 3.50 -8.04
C SER A 95 13.94 3.26 -9.15
N HIS A 96 15.22 3.40 -8.81
CA HIS A 96 16.29 3.16 -9.76
C HIS A 96 16.51 1.66 -9.85
N TYR A 97 16.58 1.08 -11.06
CA TYR A 97 16.60 -0.38 -11.25
C TYR A 97 17.75 -1.13 -10.55
N HIS A 98 18.79 -0.41 -10.10
CA HIS A 98 19.89 -1.00 -9.31
C HIS A 98 19.55 -1.15 -7.82
N ASP A 99 18.50 -0.49 -7.35
CA ASP A 99 18.01 -0.52 -5.96
C ASP A 99 16.91 -1.58 -5.79
N ASP A 100 16.34 -2.09 -6.90
CA ASP A 100 15.35 -3.18 -6.91
C ASP A 100 16.03 -4.53 -6.58
N ILE A 101 15.42 -5.33 -5.70
CA ILE A 101 15.93 -6.64 -5.22
C ILE A 101 15.08 -7.80 -5.75
#